data_AF-A0A8H6D937-F1
#
_entry.id   AF-A0A8H6D937-F1
#
_cell.length_a   1.000
_cell.length_b   1.000
_cell.length_c   1.000
_cell.angle_alpha   90.00
_cell.angle_beta   90.00
_cell.angle_gamma   90.00
#
_symmetry.space_group_name_H-M   'P 1'
#
loop_
_entity.id
_entity.type
_entity.pdbx_description
1 polymer ?
#
loop_
_entity_poly.entity_id
_entity_poly.type
_entity_poly.pdbx_seq_one_letter_code
_entity_poly.pdbx_strand_id
1 'polypeptide(L)'
;MAPTPPFALEHQLTRELDGPARHVPGYPRVSLEDPSMVWDLLAREFCSDDLDRVANRLWWMSKQDNGNISPLHRQLVKRRTIVVTEDPKLHLVWIYDRIFIKPLPRYIGSYTFWQDHLCAEEVGGGEREQRIRRAALGYLQT
;
A
#
# COMPACT_ATOMS: atom_id res chain seq x y z
N MET A 1 -3.02 -18.22 9.22
CA MET A 1 -4.18 -17.95 8.34
C MET A 1 -3.64 -17.71 6.95
N ALA A 2 -4.29 -18.28 5.93
CA ALA A 2 -3.97 -17.97 4.54
C ALA A 2 -4.17 -16.45 4.31
N PRO A 3 -3.31 -15.81 3.51
CA PRO A 3 -3.47 -14.40 3.18
C PRO A 3 -4.77 -14.20 2.40
N THR A 4 -5.64 -13.31 2.86
CA THR A 4 -6.88 -12.93 2.18
C THR A 4 -6.83 -11.47 1.73
N PRO A 5 -7.49 -11.10 0.62
CA PRO A 5 -7.61 -9.71 0.22
C PRO A 5 -8.24 -8.84 1.33
N PRO A 6 -7.85 -7.56 1.46
CA PRO A 6 -8.31 -6.70 2.55
C PRO A 6 -9.75 -6.17 2.40
N PHE A 7 -10.38 -6.38 1.24
CA PHE A 7 -11.74 -5.94 0.93
C PHE A 7 -12.43 -6.98 0.03
N ALA A 8 -13.76 -6.96 -0.02
CA ALA A 8 -14.54 -7.82 -0.92
C ALA A 8 -14.45 -7.33 -2.38
N LEU A 9 -14.71 -8.22 -3.34
CA LEU A 9 -14.69 -7.91 -4.78
C LEU A 9 -15.62 -6.74 -5.13
N GLU A 10 -16.80 -6.66 -4.52
CA GLU A 10 -17.76 -5.55 -4.71
C GLU A 10 -17.24 -4.18 -4.27
N HIS A 11 -16.24 -4.14 -3.39
CA HIS A 11 -15.64 -2.94 -2.85
C HIS A 11 -14.32 -2.55 -3.54
N GLN A 12 -13.97 -3.21 -4.64
CA GLN A 12 -12.75 -2.87 -5.37
C GLN A 12 -12.80 -1.44 -5.93
N LEU A 13 -11.69 -0.72 -5.78
CA LEU A 13 -11.57 0.67 -6.19
C LEU A 13 -11.20 0.81 -7.67
N THR A 14 -10.50 -0.18 -8.22
CA THR A 14 -9.98 -0.15 -9.59
C THR A 14 -10.37 -1.42 -10.33
N ARG A 15 -10.83 -1.27 -11.59
CA ARG A 15 -11.30 -2.35 -12.47
C ARG A 15 -10.38 -2.64 -13.66
N GLU A 16 -9.22 -1.99 -13.71
CA GLU A 16 -8.25 -2.11 -14.83
C GLU A 16 -7.69 -3.54 -15.00
N LEU A 17 -7.76 -4.34 -13.94
CA LEU A 17 -7.29 -5.73 -13.91
C LEU A 17 -8.44 -6.75 -13.97
N ASP A 18 -9.67 -6.31 -14.23
CA ASP A 18 -10.81 -7.22 -14.45
C ASP A 18 -10.76 -7.88 -15.85
N GLY A 19 -9.99 -7.28 -16.78
CA GLY A 19 -9.76 -7.78 -18.13
C GLY A 19 -8.35 -8.37 -18.31
N PRO A 20 -8.01 -8.85 -19.53
CA PRO A 20 -6.71 -9.44 -19.81
C PRO A 20 -5.61 -8.38 -19.84
N ALA A 21 -5.10 -8.02 -18.67
CA ALA A 21 -3.93 -7.18 -18.51
C ALA A 21 -2.66 -8.04 -18.55
N ARG A 22 -1.64 -7.57 -19.27
CA ARG A 22 -0.32 -8.23 -19.33
C ARG A 22 0.70 -7.59 -18.40
N HIS A 23 0.46 -6.35 -17.99
CA HIS A 23 1.39 -5.55 -17.21
C HIS A 23 0.68 -4.89 -16.03
N VAL A 24 1.45 -4.59 -14.98
CA VAL A 24 0.94 -3.91 -13.80
C VAL A 24 0.48 -2.48 -14.17
N PRO A 25 -0.74 -2.07 -13.79
CA PRO A 25 -1.23 -0.71 -13.97
C PRO A 25 -0.25 0.37 -13.50
N GLY A 26 0.18 1.23 -14.41
CA GLY A 26 1.17 2.29 -14.14
C GLY A 26 2.63 1.85 -14.28
N TYR A 27 2.89 0.57 -14.47
CA TYR A 27 4.24 0.00 -14.63
C TYR A 27 4.31 -0.90 -15.88
N PRO A 28 4.39 -0.31 -17.08
CA PRO A 28 4.35 -1.07 -18.34
C PRO A 28 5.55 -2.01 -18.55
N ARG A 29 6.60 -1.90 -17.73
CA ARG A 29 7.78 -2.77 -17.77
C ARG A 29 7.65 -4.00 -16.87
N VAL A 30 6.64 -4.05 -16.01
CA VAL A 30 6.45 -5.14 -15.05
C VAL A 30 5.33 -6.03 -15.58
N SER A 31 5.68 -7.23 -16.02
CA SER A 31 4.71 -8.23 -16.47
C SER A 31 4.01 -8.85 -15.27
N LEU A 32 2.71 -9.08 -15.37
CA LEU A 32 1.93 -9.82 -14.35
C LEU A 32 2.25 -11.32 -14.38
N GLU A 33 2.78 -11.82 -15.49
CA GLU A 33 3.15 -13.23 -15.65
C GLU A 33 4.47 -13.59 -14.93
N ASP A 34 5.27 -12.58 -14.54
CA ASP A 34 6.52 -12.78 -13.81
C ASP A 34 6.36 -12.36 -12.34
N PRO A 35 6.17 -13.31 -11.41
CA PRO A 35 5.98 -12.99 -10.01
C PRO A 35 7.19 -12.28 -9.41
N SER A 36 8.41 -12.58 -9.87
CA SER A 36 9.63 -11.99 -9.30
C SER A 36 9.67 -10.48 -9.50
N MET A 37 9.34 -10.02 -10.71
CA MET A 37 9.26 -8.60 -11.04
C MET A 37 8.15 -7.89 -10.25
N VAL A 38 7.01 -8.56 -10.04
CA VAL A 38 5.91 -8.02 -9.22
C VAL A 38 6.37 -7.85 -7.77
N TRP A 39 7.00 -8.87 -7.17
CA TRP A 39 7.48 -8.78 -5.79
C TRP A 39 8.58 -7.72 -5.62
N ASP A 40 9.47 -7.56 -6.59
CA ASP A 40 10.49 -6.50 -6.57
C ASP A 40 9.88 -5.11 -6.68
N LEU A 41 8.86 -4.94 -7.53
CA LEU A 41 8.08 -3.71 -7.59
C LEU A 41 7.43 -3.41 -6.23
N LEU A 42 6.74 -4.39 -5.64
CA LEU A 42 6.06 -4.23 -4.36
C LEU A 42 7.04 -3.90 -3.23
N ALA A 43 8.21 -4.55 -3.21
CA ALA A 43 9.27 -4.27 -2.24
C ALA A 43 9.75 -2.81 -2.37
N ARG A 44 9.99 -2.33 -3.60
CA ARG A 44 10.42 -0.95 -3.84
C ARG A 44 9.35 0.08 -3.48
N GLU A 45 8.08 -0.24 -3.73
CA GLU A 45 6.96 0.69 -3.53
C GLU A 45 6.53 0.81 -2.07
N PHE A 46 6.55 -0.27 -1.31
CA PHE A 46 5.96 -0.31 0.03
C PHE A 46 6.98 -0.52 1.15
N CYS A 47 8.09 -1.21 0.91
CA CYS A 47 9.05 -1.46 1.97
C CYS A 47 10.06 -0.32 2.12
N SER A 48 10.36 -0.01 3.37
CA SER A 48 11.44 0.89 3.72
C SER A 48 12.09 0.38 5.00
N ASP A 49 13.38 0.06 4.95
CA ASP A 49 14.14 -0.47 6.10
C ASP A 49 14.14 0.50 7.29
N ASP A 50 14.17 1.81 7.03
CA ASP A 50 14.17 2.83 8.09
C ASP A 50 12.82 2.85 8.82
N LEU A 51 11.72 2.87 8.05
CA LEU A 51 10.36 2.81 8.59
C LEU A 51 10.13 1.55 9.40
N ASP A 52 10.60 0.39 8.93
CA ASP A 52 10.45 -0.88 9.67
C ASP A 52 11.22 -0.89 10.99
N ARG A 53 12.39 -0.26 11.05
CA ARG A 53 13.16 -0.11 12.29
C ARG A 53 12.43 0.73 13.33
N VAL A 54 11.71 1.76 12.89
CA VAL A 54 10.96 2.66 13.78
C VAL A 54 9.51 2.25 14.00
N ALA A 55 8.97 1.34 13.19
CA ALA A 55 7.58 0.90 13.24
C ALA A 55 7.14 0.45 14.65
N ASN A 56 8.01 -0.32 15.32
CA ASN A 56 7.79 -0.79 16.70
C ASN A 56 7.81 0.31 17.76
N ARG A 57 8.20 1.54 17.41
CA ARG A 57 8.25 2.72 18.28
C ARG A 57 7.23 3.78 17.88
N LEU A 58 6.59 3.66 16.71
CA LEU A 58 5.60 4.64 16.23
C LEU A 58 4.39 4.76 17.15
N TRP A 59 4.03 3.69 17.88
CA TRP A 59 2.97 3.73 18.88
C TRP A 59 3.24 4.73 20.03
N TRP A 60 4.50 5.11 20.27
CA TRP A 60 4.84 6.18 21.22
C TRP A 60 4.45 7.57 20.73
N MET A 61 4.36 7.76 19.41
CA MET A 61 4.09 9.07 18.80
C MET A 61 2.63 9.25 18.41
N SER A 62 1.91 8.15 18.17
CA SER A 62 0.53 8.18 17.69
C SER A 62 -0.18 6.85 17.98
N LYS A 63 -1.49 6.89 18.20
CA LYS A 63 -2.32 5.68 18.16
C LYS A 63 -2.31 5.16 16.72
N GLN A 64 -1.81 3.95 16.49
CA GLN A 64 -1.88 3.24 15.21
C GLN A 64 -3.32 2.76 14.96
N ASP A 65 -4.24 3.71 14.80
CA ASP A 65 -5.66 3.47 14.62
C ASP A 65 -6.12 4.14 13.32
N ASN A 66 -6.62 3.33 12.39
CA ASN A 66 -7.14 3.79 11.10
C ASN A 66 -8.35 4.73 11.27
N GLY A 67 -9.09 4.59 12.37
CA GLY A 67 -10.29 5.38 12.64
C GLY A 67 -9.98 6.84 12.97
N ASN A 68 -8.72 7.15 13.28
CA ASN A 68 -8.29 8.50 13.62
C ASN A 68 -7.75 9.29 12.41
N ILE A 69 -7.65 8.65 11.24
CA ILE A 69 -7.07 9.30 10.08
C ILE A 69 -8.13 10.17 9.42
N SER A 70 -7.92 11.48 9.53
CA SER A 70 -8.91 12.43 9.05
C SER A 70 -8.90 12.47 7.51
N PRO A 71 -10.06 12.40 6.85
CA PRO A 71 -10.15 12.49 5.39
C PRO A 71 -9.56 13.81 4.87
N LEU A 72 -9.14 13.83 3.61
CA LEU A 72 -8.42 14.97 3.00
C LEU A 72 -9.13 16.31 3.17
N HIS A 73 -10.45 16.34 3.00
CA HIS A 73 -11.23 17.56 3.20
C HIS A 73 -11.14 18.08 4.65
N ARG A 74 -11.04 17.20 5.66
CA ARG A 74 -10.80 17.61 7.06
C ARG A 74 -9.37 18.04 7.30
N GLN A 75 -8.39 17.52 6.56
CA GLN A 75 -7.00 18.02 6.63
C GLN A 75 -6.94 19.49 6.20
N LEU A 76 -7.71 19.87 5.16
CA LEU A 76 -7.85 21.26 4.74
C LEU A 76 -8.52 22.13 5.81
N VAL A 77 -9.59 21.63 6.46
CA VAL A 77 -10.23 22.34 7.60
C VAL A 77 -9.25 22.55 8.76
N LYS A 78 -8.36 21.58 9.01
CA LYS A 78 -7.25 21.67 9.97
C LYS A 78 -6.12 22.61 9.53
N ARG A 79 -6.29 23.33 8.41
CA ARG A 79 -5.29 24.23 7.79
C ARG A 79 -3.98 23.51 7.43
N ARG A 80 -4.08 22.23 7.04
CA ARG A 80 -2.93 21.48 6.54
C ARG A 80 -2.87 21.56 5.02
N THR A 81 -1.70 21.90 4.51
CA THR A 81 -1.32 21.81 3.09
C THR A 81 -1.06 20.34 2.75
N ILE A 82 -1.72 19.85 1.71
CA ILE A 82 -1.52 18.48 1.20
C ILE A 82 -0.34 18.50 0.23
N VAL A 83 0.68 17.70 0.54
CA VAL A 83 1.90 17.57 -0.28
C VAL A 83 1.96 16.15 -0.83
N VAL A 84 1.97 16.01 -2.15
CA VAL A 84 2.12 14.71 -2.81
C VAL A 84 3.58 14.28 -2.76
N THR A 85 3.83 13.02 -2.41
CA THR A 85 5.18 12.43 -2.33
C THR A 85 5.21 11.05 -2.95
N GLU A 86 6.37 10.58 -3.40
CA GLU A 86 6.58 9.19 -3.83
C GLU A 86 7.21 8.33 -2.72
N ASP A 87 7.75 8.96 -1.68
CA ASP A 87 8.42 8.29 -0.57
C ASP A 87 7.39 7.63 0.38
N PRO A 88 7.37 6.28 0.51
CA PRO A 88 6.46 5.59 1.41
C PRO A 88 6.67 5.97 2.88
N LYS A 89 7.87 6.44 3.28
CA LYS A 89 8.17 6.86 4.66
C LYS A 89 7.35 8.07 5.11
N LEU A 90 6.92 8.90 4.15
CA LEU A 90 6.22 10.14 4.42
C LEU A 90 4.70 9.99 4.28
N HIS A 91 4.18 8.83 3.86
CA HIS A 91 2.74 8.65 3.69
C HIS A 91 1.99 8.89 5.01
N LEU A 92 1.10 9.88 5.00
CA LEU A 92 0.27 10.34 6.13
C LEU A 92 1.04 10.90 7.34
N VAL A 93 2.33 11.19 7.17
CA VAL A 93 3.11 11.95 8.16
C VAL A 93 2.78 13.44 8.03
N TRP A 94 2.57 14.10 9.17
CA TRP A 94 2.43 15.54 9.21
C TRP A 94 3.66 16.21 9.82
N ILE A 95 4.02 17.38 9.31
CA ILE A 95 5.05 18.25 9.88
C ILE A 95 4.53 19.68 9.78
N TYR A 96 4.38 20.35 10.92
CA TYR A 96 3.74 21.66 11.03
C TYR A 96 2.34 21.71 10.39
N ASP A 97 2.17 22.55 9.37
CA ASP A 97 0.96 22.78 8.59
C ASP A 97 0.93 21.92 7.32
N ARG A 98 1.74 20.86 7.22
CA ARG A 98 1.81 20.02 6.02
C ARG A 98 1.48 18.58 6.35
N ILE A 99 0.76 17.92 5.46
CA ILE A 99 0.57 16.48 5.46
C ILE A 99 1.08 15.92 4.14
N PHE A 100 1.94 14.91 4.22
CA PHE A 100 2.51 14.24 3.06
C PHE A 100 1.65 13.04 2.71
N ILE A 101 1.34 12.88 1.43
CA ILE A 101 0.48 11.80 0.95
C ILE A 101 1.11 11.21 -0.29
N LYS A 102 1.47 9.94 -0.20
CA LYS A 102 1.79 9.14 -1.37
C LYS A 102 0.49 8.63 -2.00
N PRO A 103 0.20 8.89 -3.29
CA PRO A 103 -0.99 8.38 -3.94
C PRO A 103 -1.00 6.85 -3.93
N LEU A 104 -2.18 6.25 -3.73
CA LEU A 104 -2.33 4.80 -3.78
C LEU A 104 -2.03 4.29 -5.20
N PRO A 105 -1.12 3.32 -5.36
CA PRO A 105 -0.89 2.68 -6.66
C PRO A 105 -2.16 1.97 -7.14
N ARG A 106 -2.54 2.16 -8.41
CA ARG A 106 -3.84 1.69 -8.95
C ARG A 106 -4.08 0.18 -8.78
N TYR A 107 -3.04 -0.63 -8.96
CA TYR A 107 -3.13 -2.09 -8.83
C TYR A 107 -3.48 -2.55 -7.40
N ILE A 108 -3.16 -1.77 -6.37
CA ILE A 108 -3.46 -2.14 -4.97
C ILE A 108 -4.95 -1.99 -4.64
N GLY A 109 -5.69 -1.24 -5.46
CA GLY A 109 -7.14 -1.07 -5.34
C GLY A 109 -7.95 -2.15 -6.08
N SER A 110 -7.30 -3.11 -6.73
CA SER A 110 -7.95 -4.21 -7.46
C SER A 110 -7.99 -5.47 -6.60
N TYR A 111 -9.16 -6.09 -6.48
CA TYR A 111 -9.30 -7.32 -5.71
C TYR A 111 -8.54 -8.48 -6.36
N THR A 112 -8.62 -8.61 -7.68
CA THR A 112 -7.98 -9.67 -8.46
C THR A 112 -6.46 -9.62 -8.29
N PHE A 113 -5.86 -8.43 -8.27
CA PHE A 113 -4.43 -8.29 -8.00
C PHE A 113 -4.02 -8.85 -6.62
N TRP A 114 -4.81 -8.58 -5.58
CA TRP A 114 -4.56 -9.12 -4.26
C TRP A 114 -4.66 -10.64 -4.27
N GLN A 115 -5.74 -11.17 -4.84
CA GLN A 115 -5.98 -12.61 -4.92
C GLN A 115 -4.85 -13.34 -5.65
N ASP A 116 -4.46 -12.85 -6.82
CA ASP A 116 -3.57 -13.56 -7.76
C ASP A 116 -2.08 -13.41 -7.41
N HIS A 117 -1.67 -12.27 -6.83
CA HIS A 117 -0.25 -11.99 -6.57
C HIS A 117 0.11 -11.87 -5.09
N LEU A 118 -0.71 -11.18 -4.30
CA LEU A 118 -0.43 -10.97 -2.87
C LEU A 118 -0.98 -12.09 -1.99
N CYS A 119 -1.97 -12.86 -2.42
CA CYS A 119 -2.63 -13.90 -1.62
C CYS A 119 -2.38 -15.32 -2.14
N ALA A 120 -1.72 -15.47 -3.29
CA ALA A 120 -1.33 -16.78 -3.80
C ALA A 120 -0.44 -17.53 -2.79
N GLU A 121 -0.84 -18.76 -2.45
CA GLU A 121 -0.13 -19.61 -1.50
C GLU A 121 1.20 -20.12 -2.06
N GLU A 122 1.29 -20.34 -3.37
CA GLU A 122 2.46 -20.95 -4.02
C GLU A 122 3.68 -20.01 -4.11
N VAL A 123 3.49 -18.70 -3.95
CA VAL A 123 4.52 -17.68 -4.22
C VAL A 123 5.02 -16.98 -2.94
N GLY A 124 4.33 -17.15 -1.80
CA GLY A 124 4.47 -16.21 -0.67
C GLY A 124 4.72 -16.82 0.70
N GLY A 125 5.52 -17.89 0.79
CA GLY A 125 5.88 -18.52 2.06
C GLY A 125 7.07 -17.86 2.80
N GLY A 126 7.84 -17.00 2.15
CA GLY A 126 9.05 -16.42 2.72
C GLY A 126 8.80 -15.21 3.62
N GLU A 127 9.77 -14.93 4.51
CA GLU A 127 9.73 -13.76 5.40
C GLU A 127 9.65 -12.44 4.63
N ARG A 128 10.25 -12.40 3.43
CA ARG A 128 10.25 -11.23 2.54
C ARG A 128 8.85 -10.92 2.05
N GLU A 129 8.15 -11.91 1.51
CA GLU A 129 6.80 -11.76 0.97
C GLU A 129 5.82 -11.39 2.07
N GLN A 130 5.97 -11.99 3.27
CA GLN A 130 5.17 -11.63 4.42
C GLN A 130 5.43 -10.20 4.93
N ARG A 131 6.68 -9.72 4.86
CA ARG A 131 7.03 -8.32 5.15
C ARG A 131 6.37 -7.37 4.14
N ILE A 132 6.49 -7.66 2.84
CA ILE A 132 5.90 -6.85 1.76
C ILE A 132 4.38 -6.78 1.88
N ARG A 133 3.71 -7.92 2.12
CA ARG A 133 2.27 -8.00 2.36
C ARG A 133 1.83 -7.11 3.52
N ARG A 134 2.53 -7.17 4.65
CA ARG A 134 2.23 -6.33 5.82
C ARG A 134 2.40 -4.85 5.51
N ALA A 135 3.45 -4.47 4.78
CA ALA A 135 3.68 -3.09 4.37
C ALA A 135 2.56 -2.59 3.45
N ALA A 136 2.18 -3.37 2.44
CA ALA A 136 1.10 -3.04 1.52
C ALA A 136 -0.27 -2.94 2.23
N LEU A 137 -0.55 -3.84 3.18
CA LEU A 137 -1.77 -3.76 4.01
C LEU A 137 -1.77 -2.54 4.92
N GLY A 138 -0.65 -2.24 5.58
CA GLY A 138 -0.49 -1.06 6.41
C GLY A 138 -0.78 0.21 5.62
N TYR A 139 -0.34 0.27 4.37
CA TYR A 139 -0.58 1.39 3.46
C TYR A 139 -2.06 1.60 3.08
N LEU A 140 -2.86 0.53 3.03
CA LEU A 140 -4.32 0.62 2.81
C LEU A 140 -5.10 0.95 4.09
N GLN A 141 -4.55 0.59 5.24
CA GLN A 141 -5.18 0.73 6.56
C GLN A 141 -4.71 1.99 7.31
N THR A 142 -3.95 2.86 6.67
CA THR A 142 -3.65 4.22 7.13
C THR A 142 -4.48 5.19 6.29
#